data_AF-A0A479ZYX3-F1
#
_entry.id   AF-A0A479ZYX3-F1
#
_cell.length_a   1.000
_cell.length_b   1.000
_cell.length_c   1.000
_cell.angle_alpha   90.00
_cell.angle_beta   90.00
_cell.angle_gamma   90.00
#
_symmetry.space_group_name_H-M   'P 1'
#
loop_
_entity.id
_entity.type
_entity.pdbx_description
1 polymer ?
#
loop_
_entity_poly.entity_id
_entity_poly.type
_entity_poly.pdbx_seq_one_letter_code
_entity_poly.pdbx_strand_id
1 'polypeptide(L)' 'MFGLTEWQQTRFYQEVKEEVREEIKEEVKLETIPKLLREGLTVEQIARILELDIEVVRQAIKKESK' A
#
# COMPACT_ATOMS: atom_id res chain seq x y z
N MET A 1 6.61 37.51 -5.66
CA MET A 1 7.29 36.30 -6.16
C MET A 1 6.97 35.17 -5.18
N PHE A 2 5.94 34.38 -5.45
CA PHE A 2 5.60 33.21 -4.64
C PHE A 2 6.61 32.10 -4.98
N GLY A 3 7.55 31.85 -4.08
CA GLY A 3 8.55 30.79 -4.24
C GLY A 3 7.92 29.43 -3.95
N LEU A 4 8.24 28.43 -4.77
CA LEU A 4 7.84 27.02 -4.62
C LEU A 4 8.16 26.44 -3.22
N THR A 5 9.00 27.13 -2.45
CA THR A 5 9.44 26.79 -1.10
C THR A 5 8.37 26.98 -0.01
N GLU A 6 7.39 27.87 -0.17
CA GLU A 6 6.31 28.06 0.84
C GLU A 6 5.28 26.93 0.82
N TRP A 7 5.04 26.32 -0.35
CA TRP A 7 4.15 25.16 -0.49
C TRP A 7 4.67 23.91 0.24
N GLN A 8 5.99 23.80 0.46
CA GLN A 8 6.58 22.69 1.22
C GLN A 8 6.32 22.80 2.73
N GLN A 9 5.93 23.98 3.24
CA GLN A 9 5.59 24.22 4.66
C GLN A 9 4.09 24.16 4.96
N THR A 10 3.23 24.20 3.94
CA THR A 10 1.80 24.02 4.14
C THR A 10 1.49 22.58 4.57
N ARG A 11 0.56 22.43 5.53
CA ARG A 11 0.02 21.12 5.98
C ARG A 11 -0.28 20.17 4.81
N PHE A 12 -0.74 20.74 3.70
CA PHE A 12 -0.98 20.05 2.43
C PHE A 12 0.20 19.21 1.91
N TYR A 13 1.46 19.67 2.01
CA TYR A 13 2.62 18.89 1.54
C TYR A 13 2.98 17.73 2.48
N GLN A 14 2.68 17.89 3.78
CA GLN A 14 2.85 16.81 4.76
C GLN A 14 1.74 15.78 4.61
N GLU A 15 0.49 16.23 4.44
CA GLU A 15 -0.67 15.39 4.14
C GLU A 15 -0.44 14.59 2.85
N VAL A 16 -0.10 15.24 1.73
CA VAL A 16 0.17 14.55 0.46
C VAL A 16 1.35 13.59 0.58
N LYS A 17 2.39 13.91 1.36
CA LYS A 17 3.54 13.00 1.53
C LYS A 17 3.21 11.80 2.43
N GLU A 18 2.34 11.97 3.41
CA GLU A 18 1.83 10.87 4.24
C GLU A 18 0.88 9.99 3.44
N GLU A 19 -0.07 10.59 2.71
CA GLU A 19 -1.03 9.90 1.85
C GLU A 19 -0.30 9.10 0.75
N VAL A 20 0.65 9.72 0.04
CA VAL A 20 1.46 9.02 -0.96
C VAL A 20 2.34 7.92 -0.34
N ARG A 21 2.82 8.08 0.90
CA ARG A 21 3.57 7.03 1.59
C ARG A 21 2.70 5.85 1.99
N GLU A 22 1.45 6.12 2.37
CA GLU A 22 0.49 5.07 2.71
C GLU A 22 0.02 4.34 1.46
N GLU A 23 -0.31 5.06 0.38
CA GLU A 23 -0.67 4.47 -0.91
C GLU A 23 0.46 3.61 -1.49
N ILE A 24 1.70 4.11 -1.50
CA ILE A 24 2.85 3.32 -1.99
C ILE A 24 3.07 2.09 -1.10
N LYS A 25 2.89 2.20 0.21
CA LYS A 25 3.02 1.03 1.11
C LYS A 25 1.93 0.01 0.83
N GLU A 26 0.70 0.42 0.62
CA GLU A 26 -0.39 -0.48 0.29
C GLU A 26 -0.17 -1.13 -1.08
N GLU A 27 0.13 -0.35 -2.12
CA GLU A 27 0.38 -0.90 -3.46
C GLU A 27 1.53 -1.91 -3.47
N VAL A 28 2.67 -1.59 -2.83
CA VAL A 28 3.81 -2.51 -2.76
C VAL A 28 3.46 -3.77 -1.96
N LYS A 29 2.70 -3.64 -0.86
CA LYS A 29 2.22 -4.81 -0.11
C LYS A 29 1.29 -5.66 -0.99
N LEU A 30 0.37 -5.05 -1.71
CA LEU A 30 -0.58 -5.76 -2.58
C LEU A 30 0.13 -6.50 -3.72
N GLU A 31 1.14 -5.90 -4.35
CA GLU A 31 1.96 -6.55 -5.40
C GLU A 31 2.81 -7.72 -4.87
N THR A 32 3.08 -7.78 -3.56
CA THR A 32 3.81 -8.90 -2.95
C THR A 32 2.93 -10.09 -2.60
N ILE A 33 1.62 -9.90 -2.42
CA ILE A 33 0.64 -10.96 -2.16
C ILE A 33 0.72 -12.13 -3.15
N PRO A 34 0.70 -11.94 -4.48
CA PRO A 34 0.82 -13.05 -5.43
C PRO A 34 2.15 -13.79 -5.35
N LYS A 35 3.25 -13.08 -5.02
CA LYS A 35 4.57 -13.69 -4.84
C LYS A 35 4.55 -14.60 -3.62
N LEU A 36 3.98 -14.12 -2.50
CA LEU A 36 3.84 -14.90 -1.27
C LEU A 36 2.93 -16.13 -1.44
N LEU A 37 1.85 -16.00 -2.22
CA LEU A 37 1.00 -17.16 -2.57
C LEU A 37 1.73 -18.20 -3.41
N ARG A 38 2.58 -17.77 -4.35
CA ARG A 38 3.42 -18.66 -5.15
C ARG A 38 4.46 -19.40 -4.30
N GLU A 39 4.94 -18.79 -3.22
CA GLU A 39 5.79 -19.42 -2.21
C GLU A 39 5.03 -20.41 -1.31
N GLY A 40 3.71 -20.55 -1.49
CA GLY A 40 2.87 -21.51 -0.75
C GLY A 40 2.33 -20.98 0.58
N LEU A 41 2.42 -19.67 0.84
CA LEU A 41 1.82 -19.06 2.03
C LEU A 41 0.30 -18.97 1.89
N THR A 42 -0.43 -19.15 2.99
CA THR A 42 -1.89 -18.97 3.00
C THR A 42 -2.28 -17.50 3.11
N VAL A 43 -3.51 -17.17 2.72
CA VAL A 43 -4.07 -15.82 2.80
C VAL A 43 -3.96 -15.24 4.23
N GLU A 44 -4.19 -16.08 5.24
CA GLU A 44 -4.11 -15.70 6.65
C GLU A 44 -2.67 -15.40 7.09
N GLN A 45 -1.70 -16.18 6.59
CA GLN A 45 -0.28 -15.93 6.85
C GLN A 45 0.17 -14.63 6.19
N ILE A 46 -0.26 -14.39 4.95
CA ILE A 46 0.06 -13.17 4.21
C ILE A 46 -0.53 -11.93 4.90
N ALA A 47 -1.80 -12.00 5.32
CA ALA A 47 -2.44 -10.96 6.10
C ALA A 47 -1.66 -10.63 7.38
N ARG A 48 -1.18 -11.66 8.09
CA ARG A 48 -0.34 -11.47 9.29
C ARG A 48 1.03 -10.87 8.97
N ILE A 49 1.70 -11.33 7.91
CA ILE A 49 3.05 -10.86 7.53
C ILE A 49 3.02 -9.41 7.02
N LEU A 50 2.00 -9.07 6.23
CA LEU A 50 1.85 -7.74 5.66
C LEU A 50 1.09 -6.78 6.60
N GLU A 51 0.62 -7.27 7.75
CA GLU A 51 -0.24 -6.55 8.70
C GLU A 51 -1.44 -5.92 8.00
N LEU A 52 -2.07 -6.70 7.11
CA LEU A 52 -3.23 -6.31 6.33
C LEU A 52 -4.44 -7.12 6.75
N ASP A 53 -5.63 -6.58 6.50
CA ASP A 53 -6.85 -7.34 6.69
C ASP A 53 -6.93 -8.53 5.71
N ILE A 54 -7.46 -9.66 6.17
CA ILE A 54 -7.68 -10.85 5.34
C ILE A 54 -8.59 -10.52 4.16
N GLU A 55 -9.58 -9.64 4.34
CA GLU A 55 -10.45 -9.20 3.25
C GLU A 55 -9.69 -8.43 2.18
N VAL A 56 -8.76 -7.56 2.57
CA VAL A 56 -7.89 -6.80 1.66
C VAL A 56 -7.02 -7.77 0.86
N VAL A 57 -6.42 -8.76 1.52
CA VAL A 57 -5.61 -9.78 0.84
C VAL A 57 -6.44 -10.59 -0.15
N ARG A 58 -7.67 -10.99 0.22
CA ARG A 58 -8.59 -11.68 -0.71
C ARG A 58 -8.98 -10.83 -1.90
N GLN A 59 -9.24 -9.54 -1.69
CA GLN A 59 -9.56 -8.61 -2.78
C GLN A 59 -8.38 -8.41 -3.73
N ALA A 60 -7.16 -8.32 -3.20
CA ALA A 60 -5.94 -8.21 -4.00
C ALA A 60 -5.79 -9.38 -4.97
N ILE A 61 -5.95 -10.61 -4.46
CA ILE A 61 -5.88 -11.86 -5.25
C ILE A 61 -6.95 -11.88 -6.34
N LYS A 62 -8.18 -11.47 -5.98
CA LYS A 62 -9.32 -11.42 -6.91
C LYS A 62 -9.15 -10.37 -8.00
N LYS A 63 -8.48 -9.25 -7.71
CA LYS A 63 -8.19 -8.17 -8.66
C LYS A 63 -7.09 -8.56 -9.64
N GLU A 64 -6.11 -9.33 -9.21
CA GLU A 64 -4.99 -9.79 -10.06
C GLU A 64 -5.35 -10.98 -10.97
N SER A 65 -6.34 -11.80 -10.59
CA SER A 65 -6.88 -12.86 -11.46
C SER A 65 -7.81 -12.36 -12.57
N LYS A 66 -7.87 -11.03 -12.81
CA LYS A 66 -8.72 -10.39 -13.82
C LYS A 66 -7.88 -9.76 -14.92
#